data_AF-A0A8T5HUU1-F1
#
_entry.id   AF-A0A8T5HUU1-F1
#
_cell.length_a   1.000
_cell.length_b   1.000
_cell.length_c   1.000
_cell.angle_alpha   90.00
_cell.angle_beta   90.00
_cell.angle_gamma   90.00
#
_symmetry.space_group_name_H-M   'P 1'
#
loop_
_entity.id
_entity.type
_entity.pdbx_description
1 polymer ?
#
loop_
_entity_poly.entity_id
_entity_poly.type
_entity_poly.pdbx_seq_one_letter_code
_entity_poly.pdbx_strand_id
1 'polypeptide(L)'
;MVQKTAEDLAKKQKQISIAEFFEKNRHLLGFDNPRKALLIAVKEAVDNALDACEEARILPEINVELIQLSDDRFRMIVEDNGPGIIEKQIPKIFAKLLYGSKFHKLSSTRGQQGIGISATLLYGQLTTGKPALITSKIGKNQPAHQIKLKINTQTNNPDVVSSTTVEWDEKEHGTRIEIDMEGAYLKGKQSVDEYLKQTAIVNPHLTLIYTNPNAEQFIFPRATESLPAEVKEIKPHPYGVELGRLIKMLDLTSAKSLQQFLTTEFVRVGGGTAKTICENSALLPKTRPGRVSRDMAEQLFNGIKKTKIISPPTDCISPIGEEELEKGLRKEINAEFYCSTTRNPSVYRGNPFIIEAAMAFGGEQPADKTVRIMRFANRVPLLYQQGACAITNSLMHTSWRSYGLNQSKNSIPVGPCTIVVHMTSVWVPFTSESKEALAQYNEIVREIKFALQECGRKLASFVNKKRRIKDEGKKRSYIEKYIPHVAEALHELLGLDEISKKKIEDDLCEILEHTRGELEEIKVDNPDYDPELAKIGKEEKEKKEEKEESESETGKESKEDKNDKVKDKKKPGQQKLM
;
A
#
# COMPACT_ATOMS: atom_id res chain seq x y z
N MET A 1 1.71 -32.20 49.05
CA MET A 1 1.81 -30.98 48.22
C MET A 1 1.73 -29.78 49.15
N VAL A 2 2.75 -28.94 49.21
CA VAL A 2 2.70 -27.73 50.05
C VAL A 2 1.74 -26.74 49.40
N GLN A 3 0.61 -26.46 50.07
CA GLN A 3 -0.34 -25.44 49.64
C GLN A 3 0.35 -24.06 49.75
N LYS A 4 0.49 -23.37 48.62
CA LYS A 4 1.04 -22.01 48.59
C LYS A 4 0.02 -21.05 49.16
N THR A 5 0.43 -20.17 50.07
CA THR A 5 -0.46 -19.16 50.64
C THR A 5 -0.74 -18.04 49.62
N ALA A 6 -1.81 -17.28 49.84
CA ALA A 6 -2.12 -16.12 49.01
C ALA A 6 -0.98 -15.08 49.00
N GLU A 7 -0.26 -14.93 50.12
CA GLU A 7 0.92 -14.05 50.24
C GLU A 7 2.11 -14.54 49.40
N ASP A 8 2.32 -15.86 49.33
CA ASP A 8 3.36 -16.46 48.48
C ASP A 8 3.03 -16.31 46.99
N LEU A 9 1.75 -16.29 46.63
CA LEU A 9 1.29 -16.01 45.27
C LEU A 9 1.39 -14.52 44.94
N ALA A 10 1.07 -13.62 45.89
CA ALA A 10 1.18 -12.18 45.73
C ALA A 10 2.62 -11.72 45.50
N LYS A 11 3.59 -12.26 46.25
CA LYS A 11 5.04 -11.98 46.06
C LYS A 11 5.58 -12.36 44.68
N LYS A 12 4.86 -13.20 43.93
CA LYS A 12 5.24 -13.60 42.56
C LYS A 12 4.66 -12.70 41.48
N GLN A 13 3.73 -11.81 41.82
CA GLN A 13 3.20 -10.85 40.87
C GLN A 13 4.30 -9.85 40.49
N LYS A 14 4.54 -9.69 39.19
CA LYS A 14 5.54 -8.76 38.65
C LYS A 14 4.90 -7.91 37.57
N GLN A 15 5.23 -6.62 37.56
CA GLN A 15 4.92 -5.74 36.45
C GLN A 15 6.02 -5.90 35.39
N ILE A 16 5.62 -5.94 34.12
CA ILE A 16 6.54 -5.94 32.99
C ILE A 16 6.46 -4.61 32.25
N SER A 17 7.57 -4.22 31.63
CA SER A 17 7.61 -3.03 30.78
C SER A 17 6.90 -3.30 29.45
N ILE A 18 6.53 -2.24 28.73
CA ILE A 18 5.98 -2.35 27.37
C ILE A 18 6.99 -2.97 26.40
N ALA A 19 8.27 -2.62 26.55
CA ALA A 19 9.33 -3.19 25.74
C ALA A 19 9.51 -4.69 26.01
N GLU A 20 9.44 -5.10 27.28
CA GLU A 20 9.49 -6.53 27.66
C GLU A 20 8.25 -7.29 27.17
N PHE A 21 7.08 -6.66 27.18
CA PHE A 21 5.86 -7.23 26.62
C PHE A 21 6.02 -7.53 25.13
N PHE A 22 6.56 -6.60 24.35
CA PHE A 22 6.77 -6.78 22.92
C PHE A 22 7.93 -7.70 22.57
N GLU A 23 8.98 -7.73 23.39
CA GLU A 23 10.06 -8.71 23.29
C GLU A 23 9.52 -10.15 23.35
N LYS A 24 8.55 -10.39 24.25
CA LYS A 24 7.85 -11.69 24.37
C LYS A 24 6.78 -11.90 23.31
N ASN A 25 6.19 -10.84 22.77
CA ASN A 25 5.04 -10.90 21.84
C ASN A 25 5.33 -10.20 20.50
N ARG A 26 6.43 -10.57 19.85
CA ARG A 26 6.90 -9.96 18.58
C ARG A 26 5.86 -10.02 17.45
N HIS A 27 5.02 -11.06 17.45
CA HIS A 27 3.95 -11.25 16.48
C HIS A 27 2.90 -10.12 16.51
N LEU A 28 2.67 -9.46 17.66
CA LEU A 28 1.75 -8.32 17.78
C LEU A 28 2.26 -7.06 17.08
N LEU A 29 3.56 -6.99 16.84
CA LEU A 29 4.22 -5.93 16.06
C LEU A 29 4.38 -6.31 14.58
N GLY A 30 3.86 -7.47 14.19
CA GLY A 30 4.00 -8.04 12.86
C GLY A 30 5.36 -8.70 12.58
N PHE A 31 6.27 -8.77 13.55
CA PHE A 31 7.55 -9.50 13.42
C PHE A 31 7.37 -10.99 13.75
N ASP A 32 6.43 -11.64 13.04
CA ASP A 32 6.10 -13.07 13.20
C ASP A 32 7.03 -13.99 12.39
N ASN A 33 7.47 -13.56 11.21
CA ASN A 33 8.26 -14.30 10.24
C ASN A 33 9.39 -13.42 9.68
N PRO A 34 10.63 -13.94 9.53
CA PRO A 34 11.76 -13.22 8.92
C PRO A 34 11.46 -12.50 7.60
N ARG A 35 10.62 -13.10 6.72
CA ARG A 35 10.22 -12.46 5.45
C ARG A 35 9.43 -11.16 5.71
N LYS A 36 8.51 -11.23 6.65
CA LYS A 36 7.60 -10.13 6.97
C LYS A 36 8.30 -9.06 7.82
N ALA A 37 9.22 -9.48 8.69
CA ALA A 37 10.04 -8.61 9.51
C ALA A 37 10.79 -7.56 8.66
N LEU A 38 11.48 -8.00 7.61
CA LEU A 38 12.23 -7.10 6.72
C LEU A 38 11.31 -6.10 6.01
N LEU A 39 10.14 -6.55 5.56
CA LEU A 39 9.15 -5.67 4.94
C LEU A 39 8.60 -4.63 5.93
N ILE A 40 8.23 -5.04 7.14
CA ILE A 40 7.70 -4.13 8.15
C ILE A 40 8.74 -3.09 8.54
N ALA A 41 10.00 -3.52 8.68
CA ALA A 41 11.11 -2.62 8.95
C ALA A 41 11.23 -1.51 7.90
N VAL A 42 11.24 -1.89 6.62
CA VAL A 42 11.30 -0.94 5.49
C VAL A 42 10.06 -0.06 5.46
N LYS A 43 8.88 -0.65 5.63
CA LYS A 43 7.60 0.07 5.68
C LYS A 43 7.62 1.18 6.75
N GLU A 44 7.94 0.84 7.99
CA GLU A 44 7.92 1.82 9.09
C GLU A 44 9.00 2.89 8.93
N ALA A 45 10.14 2.58 8.33
CA ALA A 45 11.19 3.56 8.05
C ALA A 45 10.78 4.53 6.93
N VAL A 46 10.27 4.01 5.80
CA VAL A 46 9.82 4.82 4.64
C VAL A 46 8.60 5.68 5.00
N ASP A 47 7.64 5.14 5.76
CA ASP A 47 6.45 5.88 6.18
C ASP A 47 6.82 7.09 7.07
N ASN A 48 7.80 6.92 7.97
CA ASN A 48 8.27 8.00 8.83
C ASN A 48 9.07 9.06 8.05
N ALA A 49 9.90 8.64 7.09
CA ALA A 49 10.61 9.54 6.19
C ALA A 49 9.63 10.39 5.36
N LEU A 50 8.61 9.76 4.75
CA LEU A 50 7.57 10.46 4.00
C LEU A 50 6.81 11.47 4.86
N ASP A 51 6.37 11.06 6.05
CA ASP A 51 5.66 11.95 6.97
C ASP A 51 6.55 13.14 7.38
N ALA A 52 7.85 12.93 7.62
CA ALA A 52 8.79 14.00 7.99
C ALA A 52 9.00 15.02 6.86
N CYS A 53 9.16 14.55 5.61
CA CYS A 53 9.28 15.43 4.45
C CYS A 53 7.97 16.22 4.21
N GLU A 54 6.82 15.54 4.27
CA GLU A 54 5.51 16.19 4.04
C GLU A 54 5.16 17.22 5.13
N GLU A 55 5.45 16.93 6.40
CA GLU A 55 5.27 17.87 7.51
C GLU A 55 6.17 19.12 7.37
N ALA A 56 7.38 18.94 6.85
CA ALA A 56 8.31 20.05 6.57
C ALA A 56 8.07 20.74 5.22
N ARG A 57 7.08 20.29 4.43
CA ARG A 57 6.82 20.78 3.07
C ARG A 57 8.01 20.65 2.11
N ILE A 58 8.78 19.57 2.26
CA ILE A 58 9.91 19.21 1.40
C ILE A 58 9.46 18.10 0.44
N LEU A 59 9.83 18.19 -0.84
CA LEU A 59 9.58 17.13 -1.80
C LEU A 59 10.40 15.89 -1.43
N PRO A 60 9.78 14.74 -1.15
CA PRO A 60 10.49 13.59 -0.60
C PRO A 60 11.46 12.97 -1.62
N GLU A 61 12.69 12.77 -1.17
CA GLU A 61 13.70 11.95 -1.82
C GLU A 61 14.19 10.93 -0.79
N ILE A 62 13.86 9.67 -1.04
CA ILE A 62 14.14 8.58 -0.09
C ILE A 62 15.03 7.56 -0.79
N ASN A 63 16.16 7.24 -0.17
CA ASN A 63 17.03 6.15 -0.57
C ASN A 63 16.83 4.97 0.38
N VAL A 64 16.59 3.79 -0.16
CA VAL A 64 16.41 2.53 0.57
C VAL A 64 17.44 1.54 0.07
N GLU A 65 18.30 1.04 0.96
CA GLU A 65 19.28 0.02 0.62
C GLU A 65 19.10 -1.19 1.54
N LEU A 66 19.07 -2.37 0.92
CA LEU A 66 19.08 -3.64 1.65
C LEU A 66 20.36 -4.39 1.28
N ILE A 67 21.27 -4.51 2.24
CA ILE A 67 22.55 -5.20 2.05
C ILE A 67 22.48 -6.56 2.75
N GLN A 68 22.71 -7.64 2.01
CA GLN A 68 22.81 -8.97 2.59
C GLN A 68 24.18 -9.15 3.29
N LEU A 69 24.16 -9.42 4.59
CA LEU A 69 25.37 -9.65 5.40
C LEU A 69 25.67 -11.15 5.58
N SER A 70 24.63 -11.96 5.66
CA SER A 70 24.66 -13.44 5.66
C SER A 70 23.35 -13.98 5.09
N ASP A 71 23.20 -15.31 4.99
CA ASP A 71 22.00 -15.95 4.44
C ASP A 71 20.69 -15.46 5.10
N ASP A 72 20.75 -15.17 6.39
CA ASP A 72 19.62 -14.79 7.24
C ASP A 72 19.71 -13.37 7.81
N ARG A 73 20.76 -12.59 7.50
CA ARG A 73 20.95 -11.24 8.06
C ARG A 73 21.09 -10.19 6.99
N PHE A 74 20.38 -9.09 7.22
CA PHE A 74 20.32 -7.96 6.33
C PHE A 74 20.61 -6.68 7.11
N ARG A 75 21.32 -5.75 6.47
CA ARG A 75 21.40 -4.37 6.88
C ARG A 75 20.38 -3.57 6.08
N MET A 76 19.42 -3.00 6.77
CA MET A 76 18.48 -2.05 6.18
C MET A 76 19.01 -0.63 6.41
N ILE A 77 19.12 0.13 5.33
CA ILE A 77 19.48 1.54 5.34
C ILE A 77 18.30 2.30 4.72
N VAL A 78 17.79 3.29 5.43
CA VAL A 78 16.82 4.25 4.89
C VAL A 78 17.32 5.65 5.15
N GLU A 79 17.42 6.44 4.10
CA GLU A 79 17.87 7.82 4.13
C GLU A 79 16.81 8.72 3.50
N ASP A 80 16.52 9.84 4.16
CA ASP A 80 15.59 10.86 3.70
C ASP A 80 16.24 12.24 3.57
N ASN A 81 15.63 13.10 2.76
CA ASN A 81 15.95 14.52 2.66
C ASN A 81 15.04 15.40 3.55
N GLY A 82 14.48 14.85 4.63
CA GLY A 82 13.61 15.57 5.54
C GLY A 82 14.34 16.63 6.36
N PRO A 83 13.67 17.28 7.33
CA PRO A 83 14.26 18.37 8.13
C PRO A 83 15.35 17.92 9.11
N GLY A 84 15.61 16.61 9.22
CA GLY A 84 16.42 16.04 10.28
C GLY A 84 15.72 16.05 11.64
N ILE A 85 16.42 15.54 12.66
CA ILE A 85 15.92 15.37 14.01
C ILE A 85 16.93 15.98 14.98
N ILE A 86 16.43 16.80 15.90
CA ILE A 86 17.24 17.39 16.97
C ILE A 86 17.89 16.29 17.81
N GLU A 87 19.20 16.36 18.03
CA GLU A 87 20.02 15.36 18.73
C GLU A 87 19.34 14.82 20.01
N LYS A 88 18.84 15.72 20.87
CA LYS A 88 18.19 15.37 22.15
C LYS A 88 16.91 14.54 22.02
N GLN A 89 16.26 14.56 20.84
CA GLN A 89 15.04 13.83 20.56
C GLN A 89 15.30 12.48 19.88
N ILE A 90 16.45 12.30 19.21
CA ILE A 90 16.79 11.06 18.49
C ILE A 90 16.64 9.83 19.39
N PRO A 91 17.23 9.75 20.60
CA PRO A 91 17.09 8.55 21.42
C PRO A 91 15.64 8.25 21.81
N LYS A 92 14.81 9.27 22.03
CA LYS A 92 13.42 9.09 22.44
C LYS A 92 12.53 8.65 21.27
N ILE A 93 12.78 9.15 20.06
CA ILE A 93 11.97 8.80 18.88
C ILE A 93 12.23 7.33 18.47
N PHE A 94 13.50 6.91 18.51
CA PHE A 94 13.89 5.60 17.98
C PHE A 94 13.97 4.50 19.04
N ALA A 95 14.22 4.83 20.31
CA ALA A 95 14.47 3.85 21.36
C ALA A 95 13.56 4.02 22.59
N LYS A 96 12.35 4.56 22.40
CA LYS A 96 11.29 4.57 23.40
C LYS A 96 9.94 4.24 22.79
N LEU A 97 9.37 3.09 23.18
CA LEU A 97 8.05 2.68 22.70
C LEU A 97 6.96 3.59 23.30
N LEU A 98 5.91 3.84 22.50
CA LEU A 98 4.81 4.74 22.82
C LEU A 98 5.24 6.21 22.99
N TYR A 99 6.27 6.65 22.25
CA TYR A 99 6.74 8.03 22.21
C TYR A 99 6.58 8.63 20.82
N GLY A 100 6.05 9.84 20.74
CA GLY A 100 5.82 10.51 19.45
C GLY A 100 4.81 11.65 19.54
N SER A 101 4.76 12.48 18.51
CA SER A 101 3.85 13.62 18.38
C SER A 101 2.44 13.22 17.91
N LYS A 102 2.26 12.00 17.39
CA LYS A 102 1.06 11.57 16.66
C LYS A 102 -0.06 10.94 17.53
N PHE A 103 0.16 10.71 18.83
CA PHE A 103 -0.81 10.01 19.72
C PHE A 103 -2.10 10.76 20.01
N HIS A 104 -2.03 12.09 20.02
CA HIS A 104 -3.16 12.94 20.41
C HIS A 104 -3.78 13.66 19.21
N LYS A 105 -3.10 13.62 18.06
CA LYS A 105 -3.51 14.31 16.84
C LYS A 105 -4.55 13.47 16.09
N LEU A 106 -5.77 14.00 15.99
CA LEU A 106 -6.80 13.45 15.11
C LEU A 106 -6.68 14.08 13.72
N SER A 107 -5.70 13.60 12.95
CA SER A 107 -5.54 13.89 11.51
C SER A 107 -5.05 12.65 10.77
N SER A 108 -5.32 12.57 9.45
CA SER A 108 -4.80 11.49 8.61
C SER A 108 -3.26 11.49 8.62
N THR A 109 -2.66 10.39 9.07
CA THR A 109 -1.21 10.12 9.07
C THR A 109 -0.96 8.66 8.73
N ARG A 110 0.25 8.31 8.26
CA ARG A 110 0.66 6.93 7.98
C ARG A 110 0.86 6.15 9.29
N GLY A 111 1.54 6.77 10.27
CA GLY A 111 1.80 6.24 11.60
C GLY A 111 0.85 6.76 12.70
N GLN A 112 0.09 5.86 13.35
CA GLN A 112 -0.90 6.23 14.39
C GLN A 112 -0.45 6.05 15.86
N GLN A 113 0.50 5.14 16.13
CA GLN A 113 0.71 4.61 17.50
C GLN A 113 2.12 4.81 18.05
N GLY A 114 3.03 5.48 17.33
CA GLY A 114 4.42 5.74 17.79
C GLY A 114 5.19 4.50 18.29
N ILE A 115 4.94 3.35 17.66
CA ILE A 115 5.58 2.06 17.98
C ILE A 115 6.51 1.61 16.84
N GLY A 116 6.16 1.93 15.60
CA GLY A 116 6.74 1.35 14.38
C GLY A 116 8.25 1.27 14.35
N ILE A 117 8.94 2.40 14.27
CA ILE A 117 10.40 2.42 14.12
C ILE A 117 11.14 1.91 15.36
N SER A 118 10.59 2.15 16.56
CA SER A 118 11.13 1.60 17.81
C SER A 118 11.00 0.07 17.86
N ALA A 119 9.93 -0.49 17.32
CA ALA A 119 9.76 -1.93 17.18
C ALA A 119 10.76 -2.54 16.20
N THR A 120 11.06 -1.86 15.09
CA THR A 120 12.12 -2.28 14.15
C THR A 120 13.49 -2.30 14.82
N LEU A 121 13.82 -1.26 15.60
CA LEU A 121 15.07 -1.21 16.35
C LEU A 121 15.15 -2.33 17.40
N LEU A 122 14.06 -2.55 18.14
CA LEU A 122 13.96 -3.65 19.11
C LEU A 122 14.16 -5.01 18.44
N TYR A 123 13.52 -5.24 17.30
CA TYR A 123 13.67 -6.49 16.55
C TYR A 123 15.11 -6.70 16.05
N GLY A 124 15.74 -5.66 15.49
CA GLY A 124 17.15 -5.71 15.09
C GLY A 124 18.08 -6.01 16.27
N GLN A 125 17.85 -5.36 17.42
CA GLN A 125 18.60 -5.61 18.64
C GLN A 125 18.42 -7.04 19.17
N LEU A 126 17.20 -7.59 19.15
CA LEU A 126 16.92 -8.93 19.66
C LEU A 126 17.50 -10.04 18.77
N THR A 127 17.54 -9.81 17.46
CA THR A 127 18.01 -10.79 16.48
C THR A 127 19.54 -10.74 16.30
N THR A 128 20.13 -9.56 16.21
CA THR A 128 21.56 -9.41 15.93
C THR A 128 22.41 -9.00 17.13
N GLY A 129 21.80 -8.49 18.21
CA GLY A 129 22.50 -7.93 19.38
C GLY A 129 23.19 -6.58 19.12
N LYS A 130 23.18 -6.08 17.89
CA LYS A 130 23.86 -4.85 17.48
C LYS A 130 23.00 -3.61 17.75
N PRO A 131 23.61 -2.46 18.07
CA PRO A 131 22.90 -1.19 18.13
C PRO A 131 22.51 -0.72 16.72
N ALA A 132 21.40 0.01 16.61
CA ALA A 132 21.08 0.76 15.39
C ALA A 132 21.97 2.00 15.28
N LEU A 133 22.33 2.39 14.06
CA LEU A 133 23.07 3.62 13.79
C LEU A 133 22.13 4.66 13.20
N ILE A 134 22.07 5.83 13.80
CA ILE A 134 21.19 6.92 13.34
C ILE A 134 22.05 8.15 13.12
N THR A 135 22.07 8.63 11.88
CA THR A 135 22.75 9.88 11.52
C THR A 135 21.68 10.91 11.17
N SER A 136 21.74 12.11 11.75
CA SER A 136 20.78 13.17 11.42
C SER A 136 21.46 14.53 11.36
N LYS A 137 21.05 15.34 10.37
CA LYS A 137 21.54 16.70 10.13
C LYS A 137 20.34 17.63 9.96
N ILE A 138 20.33 18.73 10.70
CA ILE A 138 19.17 19.66 10.74
C ILE A 138 19.33 20.90 9.85
N GLY A 139 20.46 21.04 9.15
CA GLY A 139 20.70 22.14 8.24
C GLY A 139 22.15 22.20 7.74
N LYS A 140 22.35 22.93 6.63
CA LYS A 140 23.60 22.95 5.86
C LYS A 140 24.85 23.25 6.70
N ASN A 141 24.75 24.23 7.60
CA ASN A 141 25.87 24.69 8.44
C ASN A 141 25.87 24.05 9.84
N GLN A 142 25.09 22.99 10.06
CA GLN A 142 25.05 22.29 11.33
C GLN A 142 25.77 20.94 11.23
N PRO A 143 26.45 20.52 12.29
CA PRO A 143 27.06 19.20 12.34
C PRO A 143 26.02 18.09 12.18
N ALA A 144 26.39 16.99 11.52
CA ALA A 144 25.57 15.78 11.55
C ALA A 144 25.88 14.99 12.82
N HIS A 145 24.83 14.58 13.53
CA HIS A 145 24.95 13.78 14.75
C HIS A 145 24.72 12.32 14.42
N GLN A 146 25.70 11.47 14.73
CA GLN A 146 25.64 10.03 14.58
C GLN A 146 25.56 9.36 15.95
N ILE A 147 24.49 8.62 16.19
CA ILE A 147 24.19 8.00 17.49
C ILE A 147 23.97 6.49 17.31
N LYS A 148 24.67 5.70 18.14
CA LYS A 148 24.43 4.24 18.28
C LYS A 148 23.44 4.00 19.41
N LEU A 149 22.30 3.40 19.09
CA LEU A 149 21.16 3.28 20.00
C LEU A 149 20.73 1.83 20.24
N LYS A 150 20.38 1.55 21.50
CA LYS A 150 19.70 0.35 21.97
C LYS A 150 18.46 0.73 22.79
N ILE A 151 17.55 -0.21 22.96
CA ILE A 151 16.41 -0.12 23.88
C ILE A 151 16.70 -0.96 25.10
N ASN A 152 16.62 -0.36 26.29
CA ASN A 152 16.57 -1.11 27.53
C ASN A 152 15.15 -1.68 27.73
N THR A 153 14.99 -2.99 27.53
CA THR A 153 13.66 -3.63 27.55
C THR A 153 13.03 -3.70 28.95
N GLN A 154 13.81 -3.60 30.03
CA GLN A 154 13.28 -3.59 31.38
C GLN A 154 12.65 -2.26 31.77
N THR A 155 13.23 -1.14 31.30
CA THR A 155 12.78 0.20 31.66
C THR A 155 12.04 0.95 30.55
N ASN A 156 12.06 0.43 29.32
CA ASN A 156 11.57 1.13 28.11
C ASN A 156 12.20 2.52 27.95
N ASN A 157 13.50 2.61 28.21
CA ASN A 157 14.28 3.84 28.01
C ASN A 157 15.40 3.60 26.99
N PRO A 158 15.80 4.65 26.27
CA PRO A 158 16.89 4.56 25.33
C PRO A 158 18.23 4.34 26.05
N ASP A 159 19.05 3.48 25.47
CA ASP A 159 20.43 3.23 25.88
C ASP A 159 21.37 3.71 24.76
N VAL A 160 22.10 4.79 25.04
CA VAL A 160 22.99 5.45 24.07
C VAL A 160 24.39 4.85 24.21
N VAL A 161 24.80 4.06 23.24
CA VAL A 161 26.11 3.39 23.23
C VAL A 161 27.23 4.37 22.85
N SER A 162 26.97 5.24 21.86
CA SER A 162 27.89 6.31 21.47
C SER A 162 27.11 7.44 20.81
N SER A 163 27.58 8.68 21.00
CA SER A 163 27.13 9.87 20.27
C SER A 163 28.36 10.59 19.75
N THR A 164 28.46 10.77 18.44
CA THR A 164 29.60 11.40 17.78
C THR A 164 29.11 12.35 16.69
N THR A 165 29.84 13.42 16.46
CA THR A 165 29.61 14.31 15.32
C THR A 165 30.38 13.81 14.11
N VAL A 166 29.74 13.77 12.94
CA VAL A 166 30.33 13.37 11.66
C VAL A 166 30.15 14.46 10.61
N GLU A 167 31.07 14.55 9.65
CA GLU A 167 30.89 15.37 8.47
C GLU A 167 30.00 14.63 7.47
N TRP A 168 28.98 15.32 6.96
CA TRP A 168 28.02 14.79 6.01
C TRP A 168 27.74 15.88 4.97
N ASP A 169 28.71 16.11 4.10
CA ASP A 169 28.75 17.28 3.20
C ASP A 169 27.81 17.15 2.01
N GLU A 170 27.52 15.92 1.59
CA GLU A 170 26.62 15.61 0.48
C GLU A 170 25.15 15.97 0.76
N LYS A 171 24.79 16.21 2.03
CA LYS A 171 23.41 16.51 2.45
C LYS A 171 23.33 17.83 3.19
N GLU A 172 22.33 18.64 2.85
CA GLU A 172 22.03 19.86 3.60
C GLU A 172 21.28 19.53 4.90
N HIS A 173 20.31 18.63 4.84
CA HIS A 173 19.52 18.14 5.98
C HIS A 173 18.99 16.74 5.64
N GLY A 174 18.64 15.97 6.68
CA GLY A 174 18.07 14.64 6.50
C GLY A 174 18.32 13.72 7.68
N THR A 175 17.78 12.51 7.58
CA THR A 175 18.00 11.43 8.54
C THR A 175 18.36 10.15 7.81
N ARG A 176 19.36 9.42 8.32
CA ARG A 176 19.78 8.10 7.84
C ARG A 176 19.75 7.10 8.98
N ILE A 177 19.04 6.01 8.78
CA ILE A 177 18.83 4.95 9.76
C ILE A 177 19.45 3.66 9.22
N GLU A 178 20.33 3.04 9.99
CA GLU A 178 20.88 1.72 9.71
C GLU A 178 20.51 0.73 10.80
N ILE A 179 19.92 -0.40 10.42
CA ILE A 179 19.53 -1.47 11.35
C ILE A 179 19.94 -2.82 10.76
N ASP A 180 20.79 -3.54 11.49
CA ASP A 180 21.11 -4.94 11.22
C ASP A 180 20.00 -5.81 11.84
N MET A 181 19.38 -6.69 11.06
CA MET A 181 18.31 -7.58 11.53
C MET A 181 18.31 -8.93 10.81
N GLU A 182 17.74 -9.95 11.46
CA GLU A 182 17.45 -11.22 10.80
C GLU A 182 16.21 -11.10 9.90
N GLY A 183 16.31 -11.57 8.66
CA GLY A 183 15.26 -11.42 7.67
C GLY A 183 15.38 -12.43 6.53
N ALA A 184 14.39 -12.44 5.64
CA ALA A 184 14.45 -13.22 4.41
C ALA A 184 13.98 -12.38 3.22
N TYR A 185 14.83 -12.24 2.20
CA TYR A 185 14.49 -11.53 0.98
C TYR A 185 13.94 -12.48 -0.07
N LEU A 186 12.67 -12.27 -0.48
CA LEU A 186 12.00 -13.06 -1.50
C LEU A 186 11.20 -12.14 -2.44
N LYS A 187 11.44 -12.25 -3.75
CA LYS A 187 10.70 -11.52 -4.78
C LYS A 187 9.22 -11.99 -4.83
N GLY A 188 8.32 -11.13 -5.33
CA GLY A 188 6.89 -11.45 -5.55
C GLY A 188 5.92 -10.44 -4.92
N LYS A 189 4.61 -10.75 -4.95
CA LYS A 189 3.52 -9.81 -4.55
C LYS A 189 3.52 -9.37 -3.07
N GLN A 190 4.30 -10.04 -2.23
CA GLN A 190 4.42 -9.75 -0.79
C GLN A 190 5.87 -9.42 -0.42
N SER A 191 6.66 -8.94 -1.39
CA SER A 191 8.06 -8.55 -1.21
C SER A 191 8.20 -7.08 -0.84
N VAL A 192 9.42 -6.72 -0.41
CA VAL A 192 9.84 -5.33 -0.23
C VAL A 192 9.74 -4.56 -1.55
N ASP A 193 10.17 -5.16 -2.67
CA ASP A 193 10.14 -4.51 -3.98
C ASP A 193 8.72 -4.10 -4.38
N GLU A 194 7.75 -5.01 -4.17
CA GLU A 194 6.35 -4.72 -4.44
C GLU A 194 5.83 -3.61 -3.52
N TYR A 195 6.20 -3.60 -2.24
CA TYR A 195 5.81 -2.53 -1.32
C TYR A 195 6.32 -1.17 -1.77
N LEU A 196 7.60 -1.07 -2.11
CA LEU A 196 8.24 0.16 -2.57
C LEU A 196 7.63 0.65 -3.89
N LYS A 197 7.36 -0.27 -4.82
CA LYS A 197 6.64 0.04 -6.06
C LYS A 197 5.23 0.58 -5.79
N GLN A 198 4.45 -0.07 -4.91
CA GLN A 198 3.12 0.42 -4.55
C GLN A 198 3.18 1.77 -3.81
N THR A 199 4.24 2.00 -3.02
CA THR A 199 4.49 3.27 -2.32
C THR A 199 4.76 4.41 -3.32
N ALA A 200 5.50 4.15 -4.40
CA ALA A 200 5.74 5.12 -5.47
C ALA A 200 4.46 5.46 -6.27
N ILE A 201 3.52 4.52 -6.41
CA ILE A 201 2.23 4.76 -7.09
C ILE A 201 1.33 5.68 -6.27
N VAL A 202 1.25 5.44 -4.97
CA VAL A 202 0.31 6.14 -4.07
C VAL A 202 0.86 7.49 -3.59
N ASN A 203 2.16 7.75 -3.81
CA ASN A 203 2.85 9.00 -3.50
C ASN A 203 3.55 9.52 -4.78
N PRO A 204 2.82 10.12 -5.73
CA PRO A 204 3.39 10.56 -7.00
C PRO A 204 4.45 11.67 -6.84
N HIS A 205 4.47 12.38 -5.72
CA HIS A 205 5.46 13.40 -5.39
C HIS A 205 6.79 12.85 -4.84
N LEU A 206 6.86 11.54 -4.56
CA LEU A 206 8.05 10.86 -4.04
C LEU A 206 9.02 10.48 -5.18
N THR A 207 10.30 10.83 -5.00
CA THR A 207 11.40 10.14 -5.69
C THR A 207 11.97 9.07 -4.76
N LEU A 208 11.92 7.82 -5.18
CA LEU A 208 12.42 6.69 -4.40
C LEU A 208 13.55 5.99 -5.13
N ILE A 209 14.70 5.86 -4.48
CA ILE A 209 15.85 5.10 -4.96
C ILE A 209 15.94 3.85 -4.10
N TYR A 210 15.97 2.68 -4.73
CA TYR A 210 15.99 1.40 -4.03
C TYR A 210 17.11 0.50 -4.55
N THR A 211 18.04 0.15 -3.68
CA THR A 211 19.08 -0.85 -3.96
C THR A 211 18.72 -2.14 -3.23
N ASN A 212 18.44 -3.20 -4.00
CA ASN A 212 18.07 -4.49 -3.44
C ASN A 212 19.29 -5.30 -2.97
N PRO A 213 19.08 -6.46 -2.29
CA PRO A 213 20.18 -7.32 -1.83
C PRO A 213 21.08 -7.88 -2.93
N ASN A 214 20.64 -7.89 -4.19
CA ASN A 214 21.42 -8.33 -5.34
C ASN A 214 22.22 -7.17 -5.98
N ALA A 215 22.27 -6.01 -5.33
CA ALA A 215 22.85 -4.76 -5.86
C ALA A 215 22.17 -4.23 -7.13
N GLU A 216 20.93 -4.66 -7.41
CA GLU A 216 20.10 -4.05 -8.46
C GLU A 216 19.51 -2.74 -7.91
N GLN A 217 19.79 -1.62 -8.59
CA GLN A 217 19.21 -0.32 -8.26
C GLN A 217 17.95 -0.06 -9.09
N PHE A 218 16.89 0.41 -8.44
CA PHE A 218 15.63 0.83 -9.04
C PHE A 218 15.37 2.28 -8.68
N ILE A 219 15.01 3.10 -9.68
CA ILE A 219 14.70 4.51 -9.48
C ILE A 219 13.25 4.75 -9.86
N PHE A 220 12.46 5.24 -8.92
CA PHE A 220 11.07 5.63 -9.12
C PHE A 220 10.98 7.17 -9.05
N PRO A 221 11.13 7.91 -10.16
CA PRO A 221 11.16 9.38 -10.15
C PRO A 221 9.79 9.98 -9.86
N ARG A 222 9.68 11.12 -9.18
CA ARG A 222 8.37 11.75 -8.95
C ARG A 222 7.64 12.09 -10.27
N ALA A 223 6.32 11.92 -10.28
CA ALA A 223 5.42 12.32 -11.37
C ALA A 223 4.82 13.71 -11.17
N THR A 224 4.89 14.26 -9.95
CA THR A 224 4.37 15.59 -9.61
C THR A 224 5.32 16.31 -8.66
N GLU A 225 5.36 17.63 -8.75
CA GLU A 225 6.03 18.50 -7.77
C GLU A 225 5.01 19.10 -6.77
N SER A 226 3.73 18.77 -6.93
CA SER A 226 2.69 19.24 -6.02
C SER A 226 2.65 18.37 -4.77
N LEU A 227 2.92 18.99 -3.61
CA LEU A 227 2.75 18.32 -2.34
C LEU A 227 1.27 18.18 -1.95
N PRO A 228 0.90 17.07 -1.29
CA PRO A 228 -0.41 16.91 -0.67
C PRO A 228 -0.91 18.10 0.15
N ALA A 229 -2.24 18.27 0.21
CA ALA A 229 -2.84 19.27 1.09
C ALA A 229 -2.51 18.98 2.56
N GLU A 230 -2.19 20.02 3.32
CA GLU A 230 -1.89 19.94 4.75
C GLU A 230 -3.16 19.56 5.54
N VAL A 231 -3.03 18.56 6.40
CA VAL A 231 -4.13 18.10 7.24
C VAL A 231 -4.22 18.92 8.52
N LYS A 232 -5.42 19.44 8.79
CA LYS A 232 -5.71 20.14 10.06
C LYS A 232 -6.13 19.15 11.13
N GLU A 233 -5.58 19.30 12.32
CA GLU A 233 -6.04 18.53 13.49
C GLU A 233 -7.46 18.94 13.87
N ILE A 234 -8.30 17.95 14.16
CA ILE A 234 -9.67 18.19 14.61
C ILE A 234 -9.90 17.62 16.00
N LYS A 235 -10.91 18.14 16.70
CA LYS A 235 -11.42 17.53 17.93
C LYS A 235 -12.27 16.29 17.59
N PRO A 236 -12.47 15.36 18.55
CA PRO A 236 -13.32 14.20 18.29
C PRO A 236 -14.75 14.61 17.95
N HIS A 237 -15.38 13.85 17.06
CA HIS A 237 -16.81 13.98 16.80
C HIS A 237 -17.62 13.21 17.84
N PRO A 238 -18.78 13.70 18.32
CA PRO A 238 -19.56 13.04 19.37
C PRO A 238 -19.92 11.58 19.08
N TYR A 239 -20.30 11.25 17.84
CA TYR A 239 -20.61 9.86 17.43
C TYR A 239 -19.41 8.89 17.47
N GLY A 240 -18.18 9.40 17.56
CA GLY A 240 -16.96 8.58 17.57
C GLY A 240 -16.33 8.37 18.93
N VAL A 241 -16.93 8.91 19.99
CA VAL A 241 -16.42 8.78 21.35
C VAL A 241 -17.14 7.66 22.06
N GLU A 242 -16.38 6.71 22.63
CA GLU A 242 -16.94 5.65 23.47
C GLU A 242 -17.22 6.15 24.89
N LEU A 243 -18.12 5.46 25.62
CA LEU A 243 -18.53 5.85 26.96
C LEU A 243 -17.33 6.05 27.92
N GLY A 244 -16.36 5.13 27.92
CA GLY A 244 -15.17 5.25 28.77
C GLY A 244 -14.32 6.49 28.45
N ARG A 245 -14.19 6.83 27.16
CA ARG A 245 -13.49 8.04 26.73
C ARG A 245 -14.29 9.29 27.09
N LEU A 246 -15.61 9.27 26.96
CA LEU A 246 -16.49 10.37 27.35
C LEU A 246 -16.36 10.67 28.85
N ILE A 247 -16.37 9.63 29.70
CA ILE A 247 -16.16 9.77 31.16
C ILE A 247 -14.79 10.42 31.43
N LYS A 248 -13.72 9.88 30.83
CA LYS A 248 -12.38 10.46 30.98
C LYS A 248 -12.30 11.92 30.52
N MET A 249 -13.02 12.29 29.46
CA MET A 249 -13.09 13.68 28.98
C MET A 249 -13.85 14.57 29.96
N LEU A 250 -14.94 14.08 30.57
CA LEU A 250 -15.69 14.81 31.60
C LEU A 250 -14.86 15.06 32.86
N ASP A 251 -13.95 14.14 33.21
CA ASP A 251 -13.06 14.26 34.36
C ASP A 251 -11.89 15.23 34.10
N LEU A 252 -11.36 15.27 32.87
CA LEU A 252 -10.18 16.07 32.51
C LEU A 252 -10.50 17.49 32.03
N THR A 253 -11.73 17.75 31.59
CA THR A 253 -12.09 19.05 31.01
C THR A 253 -12.07 20.18 32.05
N SER A 254 -11.71 21.39 31.60
CA SER A 254 -11.80 22.62 32.39
C SER A 254 -13.15 23.33 32.27
N ALA A 255 -14.07 22.79 31.47
CA ALA A 255 -15.39 23.38 31.22
C ALA A 255 -16.24 23.46 32.51
N LYS A 256 -16.95 24.58 32.69
CA LYS A 256 -17.76 24.84 33.90
C LYS A 256 -19.20 24.32 33.77
N SER A 257 -19.64 23.93 32.58
CA SER A 257 -20.98 23.40 32.31
C SER A 257 -20.95 22.34 31.22
N LEU A 258 -21.96 21.44 31.19
CA LEU A 258 -22.12 20.45 30.15
C LEU A 258 -22.28 21.08 28.77
N GLN A 259 -23.00 22.21 28.68
CA GLN A 259 -23.11 22.94 27.41
C GLN A 259 -21.74 23.40 26.91
N GLN A 260 -20.92 23.99 27.79
CA GLN A 260 -19.59 24.44 27.45
C GLN A 260 -18.70 23.25 27.04
N PHE A 261 -18.71 22.18 27.81
CA PHE A 261 -17.99 20.94 27.53
C PHE A 261 -18.30 20.41 26.12
N LEU A 262 -19.59 20.25 25.80
CA LEU A 262 -20.04 19.76 24.50
C LEU A 262 -19.59 20.67 23.35
N THR A 263 -19.62 21.99 23.53
CA THR A 263 -19.18 22.94 22.48
C THR A 263 -17.67 23.09 22.35
N THR A 264 -16.91 22.87 23.43
CA THR A 264 -15.46 23.10 23.45
C THR A 264 -14.68 21.83 23.11
N GLU A 265 -15.11 20.66 23.55
CA GLU A 265 -14.35 19.41 23.41
C GLU A 265 -14.68 18.64 22.12
N PHE A 266 -15.78 18.96 21.44
CA PHE A 266 -16.23 18.26 20.24
C PHE A 266 -16.34 19.17 19.02
N VAL A 267 -16.08 18.61 17.83
CA VAL A 267 -16.37 19.31 16.58
C VAL A 267 -17.86 19.29 16.26
N ARG A 268 -18.33 20.31 15.52
CA ARG A 268 -19.69 20.40 14.96
C ARG A 268 -20.82 20.40 16.00
N VAL A 269 -20.50 20.71 17.26
CA VAL A 269 -21.49 20.92 18.32
C VAL A 269 -21.59 22.40 18.64
N GLY A 270 -22.65 23.04 18.15
CA GLY A 270 -22.99 24.42 18.50
C GLY A 270 -23.79 24.51 19.80
N GLY A 271 -24.02 25.72 20.29
CA GLY A 271 -24.80 25.95 21.52
C GLY A 271 -26.23 25.41 21.45
N GLY A 272 -26.87 25.47 20.27
CA GLY A 272 -28.20 24.88 20.05
C GLY A 272 -28.17 23.35 20.12
N THR A 273 -27.27 22.71 19.37
CA THR A 273 -27.09 21.25 19.39
C THR A 273 -26.73 20.73 20.78
N ALA A 274 -25.88 21.44 21.52
CA ALA A 274 -25.53 21.07 22.90
C ALA A 274 -26.75 21.06 23.83
N LYS A 275 -27.68 22.02 23.68
CA LYS A 275 -28.94 22.02 24.44
C LYS A 275 -29.83 20.83 24.06
N THR A 276 -29.99 20.56 22.77
CA THR A 276 -30.77 19.39 22.30
C THR A 276 -30.17 18.06 22.80
N ILE A 277 -28.84 17.93 22.83
CA ILE A 277 -28.17 16.76 23.43
C ILE A 277 -28.54 16.65 24.91
N CYS A 278 -28.44 17.75 25.67
CA CYS A 278 -28.78 17.76 27.10
C CYS A 278 -30.26 17.40 27.33
N GLU A 279 -31.18 17.94 26.54
CA GLU A 279 -32.62 17.63 26.57
C GLU A 279 -32.87 16.14 26.31
N ASN A 280 -32.29 15.58 25.24
CA ASN A 280 -32.40 14.16 24.90
C ASN A 280 -31.76 13.22 25.94
N SER A 281 -30.86 13.76 26.76
CA SER A 281 -30.19 13.06 27.85
C SER A 281 -30.87 13.25 29.20
N ALA A 282 -31.93 14.07 29.28
CA ALA A 282 -32.55 14.51 30.54
C ALA A 282 -31.56 15.15 31.54
N LEU A 283 -30.53 15.83 31.03
CA LEU A 283 -29.52 16.52 31.84
C LEU A 283 -29.65 18.03 31.69
N LEU A 284 -29.37 18.77 32.78
CA LEU A 284 -29.34 20.23 32.73
C LEU A 284 -28.07 20.73 32.02
N PRO A 285 -28.18 21.67 31.06
CA PRO A 285 -27.01 22.22 30.37
C PRO A 285 -25.98 22.88 31.30
N LYS A 286 -26.42 23.33 32.48
CA LYS A 286 -25.60 23.98 33.52
C LYS A 286 -24.91 23.00 34.47
N THR A 287 -25.20 21.70 34.39
CA THR A 287 -24.54 20.69 35.22
C THR A 287 -23.02 20.75 35.01
N ARG A 288 -22.24 20.63 36.10
CA ARG A 288 -20.78 20.63 36.02
C ARG A 288 -20.27 19.27 35.53
N PRO A 289 -19.33 19.20 34.56
CA PRO A 289 -18.78 17.93 34.07
C PRO A 289 -18.28 17.00 35.17
N GLY A 290 -17.49 17.50 36.12
CA GLY A 290 -16.97 16.68 37.23
C GLY A 290 -18.01 16.21 38.27
N ARG A 291 -19.30 16.53 38.09
CA ARG A 291 -20.40 16.00 38.92
C ARG A 291 -21.26 14.97 38.17
N VAL A 292 -20.91 14.65 36.93
CA VAL A 292 -21.62 13.68 36.11
C VAL A 292 -21.25 12.28 36.60
N SER A 293 -22.23 11.55 37.15
CA SER A 293 -22.02 10.14 37.53
C SER A 293 -21.90 9.26 36.28
N ARG A 294 -21.49 8.00 36.46
CA ARG A 294 -21.42 7.02 35.35
C ARG A 294 -22.77 6.86 34.65
N ASP A 295 -23.86 6.78 35.42
CA ASP A 295 -25.22 6.65 34.87
C ASP A 295 -25.63 7.90 34.08
N MET A 296 -25.28 9.09 34.58
CA MET A 296 -25.50 10.34 33.85
C MET A 296 -24.65 10.40 32.57
N ALA A 297 -23.42 9.89 32.58
CA ALA A 297 -22.58 9.82 31.40
C ALA A 297 -23.16 8.86 30.34
N GLU A 298 -23.77 7.75 30.76
CA GLU A 298 -24.48 6.83 29.87
C GLU A 298 -25.74 7.48 29.28
N GLN A 299 -26.52 8.22 30.08
CA GLN A 299 -27.64 9.02 29.59
C GLN A 299 -27.19 10.05 28.55
N LEU A 300 -26.09 10.77 28.84
CA LEU A 300 -25.48 11.72 27.91
C LEU A 300 -25.06 11.05 26.60
N PHE A 301 -24.42 9.89 26.70
CA PHE A 301 -23.98 9.10 25.55
C PHE A 301 -25.15 8.65 24.67
N ASN A 302 -26.24 8.20 25.28
CA ASN A 302 -27.46 7.82 24.57
C ASN A 302 -28.17 9.05 23.95
N GLY A 303 -28.16 10.20 24.63
CA GLY A 303 -28.70 11.45 24.09
C GLY A 303 -27.92 11.99 22.89
N ILE A 304 -26.59 11.79 22.87
CA ILE A 304 -25.75 12.08 21.68
C ILE A 304 -26.23 11.27 20.49
N LYS A 305 -26.43 9.94 20.65
CA LYS A 305 -26.86 9.06 19.55
C LYS A 305 -28.24 9.42 18.98
N LYS A 306 -29.15 9.91 19.83
CA LYS A 306 -30.50 10.34 19.42
C LYS A 306 -30.51 11.68 18.70
N THR A 307 -29.50 12.52 18.92
CA THR A 307 -29.46 13.87 18.34
C THR A 307 -28.86 13.82 16.95
N LYS A 308 -29.42 14.54 15.97
CA LYS A 308 -28.84 14.71 14.64
C LYS A 308 -27.74 15.76 14.68
N ILE A 309 -26.50 15.36 14.40
CA ILE A 309 -25.30 16.22 14.43
C ILE A 309 -24.73 16.31 13.01
N ILE A 310 -24.18 17.48 12.68
CA ILE A 310 -23.57 17.74 11.37
C ILE A 310 -22.29 16.90 11.24
N SER A 311 -22.05 16.33 10.07
CA SER A 311 -20.84 15.56 9.77
C SER A 311 -19.55 16.33 10.09
N PRO A 312 -18.49 15.63 10.56
CA PRO A 312 -17.19 16.22 10.83
C PRO A 312 -16.61 16.95 9.61
N PRO A 313 -15.74 17.96 9.84
CA PRO A 313 -15.03 18.63 8.76
C PRO A 313 -14.08 17.68 8.03
N THR A 314 -13.84 17.95 6.76
CA THR A 314 -13.06 17.09 5.85
C THR A 314 -11.62 17.56 5.69
N ASP A 315 -11.28 18.75 6.19
CA ASP A 315 -9.91 19.32 6.16
C ASP A 315 -8.89 18.53 6.99
N CYS A 316 -9.33 17.50 7.72
CA CYS A 316 -8.50 16.61 8.52
C CYS A 316 -8.00 15.36 7.77
N ILE A 317 -8.45 15.19 6.52
CA ILE A 317 -8.07 14.09 5.64
C ILE A 317 -7.50 14.66 4.33
N SER A 318 -6.44 14.03 3.83
CA SER A 318 -5.76 14.40 2.59
C SER A 318 -5.88 13.22 1.60
N PRO A 319 -6.87 13.24 0.69
CA PRO A 319 -6.95 12.22 -0.37
C PRO A 319 -5.75 12.37 -1.32
N ILE A 320 -5.52 11.37 -2.17
CA ILE A 320 -4.50 11.47 -3.23
C ILE A 320 -5.00 12.41 -4.33
N GLY A 321 -6.28 12.26 -4.71
CA GLY A 321 -6.91 12.97 -5.82
C GLY A 321 -6.97 12.11 -7.09
N GLU A 322 -8.00 12.34 -7.90
CA GLU A 322 -8.25 11.58 -9.14
C GLU A 322 -7.06 11.67 -10.10
N GLU A 323 -6.57 12.89 -10.37
CA GLU A 323 -5.48 13.13 -11.31
C GLU A 323 -4.16 12.53 -10.84
N GLU A 324 -3.82 12.75 -9.56
CA GLU A 324 -2.55 12.29 -8.98
C GLU A 324 -2.51 10.76 -8.84
N LEU A 325 -3.65 10.12 -8.52
CA LEU A 325 -3.75 8.66 -8.50
C LEU A 325 -3.63 8.06 -9.91
N GLU A 326 -4.17 8.73 -10.93
CA GLU A 326 -4.03 8.32 -12.32
C GLU A 326 -2.57 8.46 -12.80
N LYS A 327 -1.90 9.59 -12.52
CA LYS A 327 -0.48 9.80 -12.82
C LYS A 327 0.41 8.74 -12.18
N GLY A 328 0.17 8.43 -10.90
CA GLY A 328 0.88 7.37 -10.18
C GLY A 328 0.73 5.99 -10.84
N LEU A 329 -0.44 5.70 -11.41
CA LEU A 329 -0.68 4.46 -12.16
C LEU A 329 -0.01 4.45 -13.52
N ARG A 330 -0.11 5.55 -14.29
CA ARG A 330 0.50 5.69 -15.61
C ARG A 330 2.01 5.52 -15.57
N LYS A 331 2.64 6.08 -14.54
CA LYS A 331 4.08 5.98 -14.30
C LYS A 331 4.56 4.52 -14.15
N GLU A 332 3.78 3.67 -13.48
CA GLU A 332 4.28 2.38 -12.99
C GLU A 332 3.69 1.15 -13.67
N ILE A 333 2.53 1.29 -14.30
CA ILE A 333 1.81 0.20 -14.95
C ILE A 333 1.54 0.61 -16.38
N ASN A 334 2.11 -0.12 -17.33
CA ASN A 334 1.83 0.09 -18.74
C ASN A 334 0.48 -0.53 -19.14
N ALA A 335 -0.51 0.32 -19.41
CA ALA A 335 -1.88 -0.06 -19.77
C ALA A 335 -2.44 0.86 -20.87
N GLU A 336 -3.51 0.40 -21.54
CA GLU A 336 -4.17 1.12 -22.63
C GLU A 336 -5.19 2.16 -22.14
N PHE A 337 -5.74 1.93 -20.95
CA PHE A 337 -6.80 2.74 -20.38
C PHE A 337 -6.62 2.91 -18.88
N TYR A 338 -6.79 4.14 -18.42
CA TYR A 338 -6.76 4.49 -17.01
C TYR A 338 -8.03 5.25 -16.65
N CYS A 339 -8.53 5.01 -15.45
CA CYS A 339 -9.54 5.87 -14.86
C CYS A 339 -9.39 5.90 -13.34
N SER A 340 -9.72 7.04 -12.75
CA SER A 340 -9.78 7.22 -11.31
C SER A 340 -11.11 7.87 -10.89
N THR A 341 -11.42 7.77 -9.61
CA THR A 341 -12.50 8.52 -8.96
C THR A 341 -12.20 8.75 -7.48
N THR A 342 -12.54 9.94 -6.99
CA THR A 342 -12.44 10.35 -5.59
C THR A 342 -13.85 10.66 -5.12
N ARG A 343 -14.35 9.84 -4.19
CA ARG A 343 -15.71 9.97 -3.68
C ARG A 343 -15.87 11.15 -2.74
N ASN A 344 -17.12 11.56 -2.55
CA ASN A 344 -17.45 12.53 -1.52
C ASN A 344 -17.15 11.96 -0.12
N PRO A 345 -16.70 12.80 0.83
CA PRO A 345 -16.41 12.36 2.18
C PRO A 345 -17.64 11.76 2.87
N SER A 346 -17.44 10.60 3.48
CA SER A 346 -18.44 9.88 4.28
C SER A 346 -17.97 9.77 5.72
N VAL A 347 -18.84 9.30 6.62
CA VAL A 347 -18.54 9.23 8.06
C VAL A 347 -18.88 7.85 8.58
N TYR A 348 -17.97 7.26 9.35
CA TYR A 348 -18.22 6.01 10.08
C TYR A 348 -17.79 6.22 11.53
N ARG A 349 -18.64 5.85 12.50
CA ARG A 349 -18.37 6.08 13.95
C ARG A 349 -17.79 7.48 14.23
N GLY A 350 -18.36 8.53 13.63
CA GLY A 350 -17.88 9.91 13.80
C GLY A 350 -16.52 10.26 13.16
N ASN A 351 -15.86 9.33 12.47
CA ASN A 351 -14.61 9.59 11.76
C ASN A 351 -14.90 9.83 10.28
N PRO A 352 -14.46 10.98 9.72
CA PRO A 352 -14.57 11.22 8.28
C PRO A 352 -13.62 10.29 7.51
N PHE A 353 -14.07 9.81 6.36
CA PHE A 353 -13.27 9.03 5.43
C PHE A 353 -13.63 9.34 3.99
N ILE A 354 -12.66 9.18 3.08
CA ILE A 354 -12.84 9.24 1.63
C ILE A 354 -12.39 7.91 1.05
N ILE A 355 -13.11 7.42 0.05
CA ILE A 355 -12.69 6.30 -0.77
C ILE A 355 -12.33 6.80 -2.16
N GLU A 356 -11.18 6.36 -2.65
CA GLU A 356 -10.74 6.58 -4.02
C GLU A 356 -10.58 5.22 -4.69
N ALA A 357 -10.97 5.13 -5.94
CA ALA A 357 -10.77 3.93 -6.74
C ALA A 357 -10.11 4.31 -8.07
N ALA A 358 -9.25 3.44 -8.58
CA ALA A 358 -8.68 3.61 -9.91
C ALA A 358 -8.49 2.26 -10.59
N MET A 359 -8.44 2.27 -11.92
CA MET A 359 -8.27 1.08 -12.75
C MET A 359 -7.28 1.36 -13.87
N ALA A 360 -6.43 0.39 -14.15
CA ALA A 360 -5.56 0.34 -15.32
C ALA A 360 -5.87 -0.94 -16.11
N PHE A 361 -6.27 -0.81 -17.38
CA PHE A 361 -6.75 -1.93 -18.21
C PHE A 361 -5.92 -2.10 -19.49
N GLY A 362 -5.60 -3.34 -19.84
CA GLY A 362 -4.83 -3.70 -21.04
C GLY A 362 -3.31 -3.59 -20.84
N GLY A 363 -2.60 -3.41 -21.95
CA GLY A 363 -1.13 -3.36 -21.98
C GLY A 363 -0.49 -4.73 -21.75
N GLU A 364 0.58 -4.75 -20.96
CA GLU A 364 1.35 -5.98 -20.66
C GLU A 364 0.68 -6.90 -19.62
N GLN A 365 -0.53 -6.55 -19.19
CA GLN A 365 -1.22 -7.28 -18.14
C GLN A 365 -1.82 -8.61 -18.66
N PRO A 366 -1.69 -9.72 -17.93
CA PRO A 366 -2.19 -11.02 -18.35
C PRO A 366 -3.72 -11.06 -18.36
N ALA A 367 -4.33 -11.46 -19.48
CA ALA A 367 -5.77 -11.48 -19.65
C ALA A 367 -6.48 -12.69 -19.04
N ASP A 368 -5.73 -13.77 -18.79
CA ASP A 368 -6.18 -15.06 -18.27
C ASP A 368 -6.11 -15.18 -16.73
N LYS A 369 -5.44 -14.23 -16.07
CA LYS A 369 -5.23 -14.24 -14.61
C LYS A 369 -6.24 -13.36 -13.87
N THR A 370 -6.39 -13.63 -12.58
CA THR A 370 -7.16 -12.77 -11.67
C THR A 370 -6.60 -11.36 -11.69
N VAL A 371 -7.48 -10.36 -11.70
CA VAL A 371 -7.08 -8.95 -11.66
C VAL A 371 -6.13 -8.68 -10.49
N ARG A 372 -5.17 -7.78 -10.71
CA ARG A 372 -4.28 -7.33 -9.64
C ARG A 372 -5.05 -6.35 -8.76
N ILE A 373 -5.09 -6.60 -7.46
CA ILE A 373 -5.77 -5.73 -6.49
C ILE A 373 -4.70 -5.03 -5.66
N MET A 374 -4.75 -3.71 -5.66
CA MET A 374 -3.88 -2.85 -4.85
C MET A 374 -4.74 -2.14 -3.82
N ARG A 375 -4.37 -2.28 -2.54
CA ARG A 375 -5.15 -1.80 -1.42
C ARG A 375 -4.32 -0.79 -0.65
N PHE A 376 -4.88 0.37 -0.40
CA PHE A 376 -4.19 1.44 0.30
C PHE A 376 -5.02 1.99 1.45
N ALA A 377 -4.35 2.39 2.51
CA ALA A 377 -4.93 3.15 3.61
C ALA A 377 -4.01 4.30 4.00
N ASN A 378 -4.51 5.54 4.03
CA ASN A 378 -3.72 6.74 4.32
C ASN A 378 -2.39 6.79 3.54
N ARG A 379 -2.42 6.51 2.23
CA ARG A 379 -1.24 6.40 1.34
C ARG A 379 -0.21 5.33 1.73
N VAL A 380 -0.60 4.32 2.50
CA VAL A 380 0.22 3.15 2.85
C VAL A 380 -0.30 1.90 2.14
N PRO A 381 0.55 1.15 1.41
CA PRO A 381 0.18 -0.12 0.80
C PRO A 381 -0.16 -1.24 1.80
N LEU A 382 -1.21 -2.01 1.51
CA LEU A 382 -1.66 -3.16 2.29
C LEU A 382 -1.41 -4.47 1.52
N LEU A 383 -0.28 -5.14 1.77
CA LEU A 383 0.13 -6.34 1.01
C LEU A 383 -0.42 -7.67 1.57
N TYR A 384 -0.63 -7.77 2.88
CA TYR A 384 -1.02 -9.02 3.57
C TYR A 384 -2.51 -9.05 3.93
N GLN A 385 -3.03 -10.23 4.29
CA GLN A 385 -4.42 -10.43 4.74
C GLN A 385 -5.50 -9.96 3.75
N GLN A 386 -5.27 -10.16 2.46
CA GLN A 386 -6.22 -9.79 1.42
C GLN A 386 -7.62 -10.41 1.64
N GLY A 387 -7.68 -11.67 2.10
CA GLY A 387 -8.95 -12.37 2.34
C GLY A 387 -9.83 -11.77 3.45
N ALA A 388 -9.23 -11.11 4.45
CA ALA A 388 -9.97 -10.47 5.55
C ALA A 388 -10.40 -9.03 5.24
N CYS A 389 -9.86 -8.44 4.17
CA CYS A 389 -10.00 -7.00 3.92
C CYS A 389 -11.35 -6.64 3.29
N ALA A 390 -11.96 -5.58 3.82
CA ALA A 390 -13.19 -4.99 3.28
C ALA A 390 -13.09 -4.62 1.79
N ILE A 391 -11.93 -4.14 1.31
CA ILE A 391 -11.74 -3.80 -0.12
C ILE A 391 -11.92 -5.03 -1.01
N THR A 392 -11.24 -6.14 -0.67
CA THR A 392 -11.32 -7.37 -1.46
C THR A 392 -12.71 -7.97 -1.41
N ASN A 393 -13.35 -7.95 -0.24
CA ASN A 393 -14.73 -8.38 -0.08
C ASN A 393 -15.69 -7.56 -0.96
N SER A 394 -15.61 -6.23 -0.93
CA SER A 394 -16.40 -5.33 -1.78
C SER A 394 -16.19 -5.60 -3.28
N LEU A 395 -14.94 -5.89 -3.67
CA LEU A 395 -14.59 -6.20 -5.05
C LEU A 395 -15.19 -7.54 -5.50
N MET A 396 -15.15 -8.58 -4.67
CA MET A 396 -15.77 -9.88 -4.94
C MET A 396 -17.30 -9.79 -5.08
N HIS A 397 -17.96 -8.93 -4.30
CA HIS A 397 -19.40 -8.72 -4.33
C HIS A 397 -19.87 -7.70 -5.38
N THR A 398 -18.95 -7.09 -6.12
CA THR A 398 -19.28 -6.25 -7.28
C THR A 398 -19.41 -7.12 -8.52
N SER A 399 -20.42 -6.86 -9.35
CA SER A 399 -20.70 -7.61 -10.58
C SER A 399 -19.86 -7.07 -11.74
N TRP A 400 -18.72 -7.68 -12.02
CA TRP A 400 -17.78 -7.17 -13.03
C TRP A 400 -18.11 -7.56 -14.48
N ARG A 401 -18.98 -8.56 -14.67
CA ARG A 401 -19.44 -8.99 -16.01
C ARG A 401 -20.10 -7.87 -16.79
N SER A 402 -20.86 -6.99 -16.11
CA SER A 402 -21.48 -5.81 -16.73
C SER A 402 -20.45 -4.75 -17.15
N TYR A 403 -19.22 -4.84 -16.66
CA TYR A 403 -18.15 -3.89 -16.95
C TYR A 403 -17.08 -4.45 -17.90
N GLY A 404 -17.32 -5.63 -18.49
CA GLY A 404 -16.44 -6.21 -19.50
C GLY A 404 -15.33 -7.12 -18.97
N LEU A 405 -15.33 -7.47 -17.69
CA LEU A 405 -14.42 -8.47 -17.11
C LEU A 405 -15.12 -9.81 -16.88
N ASN A 406 -14.36 -10.91 -16.97
CA ASN A 406 -14.86 -12.23 -16.63
C ASN A 406 -14.86 -12.39 -15.10
N GLN A 407 -15.84 -13.09 -14.55
CA GLN A 407 -15.92 -13.34 -13.11
C GLN A 407 -16.67 -14.65 -12.88
N SER A 408 -16.34 -15.40 -11.85
CA SER A 408 -17.18 -16.51 -11.36
C SER A 408 -18.02 -16.03 -10.16
N LYS A 409 -18.96 -16.83 -9.64
CA LYS A 409 -19.79 -16.38 -8.51
C LYS A 409 -18.91 -16.14 -7.27
N ASN A 410 -19.05 -14.97 -6.64
CA ASN A 410 -18.30 -14.58 -5.44
C ASN A 410 -16.77 -14.72 -5.57
N SER A 411 -16.21 -14.57 -6.77
CA SER A 411 -14.76 -14.57 -6.97
C SER A 411 -14.24 -13.19 -7.35
N ILE A 412 -12.93 -13.01 -7.21
CA ILE A 412 -12.22 -11.91 -7.87
C ILE A 412 -12.39 -12.08 -9.39
N PRO A 413 -12.59 -10.98 -10.16
CA PRO A 413 -12.68 -11.05 -11.61
C PRO A 413 -11.33 -11.42 -12.25
N VAL A 414 -11.40 -11.88 -13.49
CA VAL A 414 -10.29 -12.31 -14.34
C VAL A 414 -10.25 -11.40 -15.55
N GLY A 415 -9.05 -10.91 -15.87
CA GLY A 415 -8.82 -10.01 -16.99
C GLY A 415 -7.55 -9.18 -16.82
N PRO A 416 -7.11 -8.49 -17.89
CA PRO A 416 -5.89 -7.69 -17.91
C PRO A 416 -6.15 -6.34 -17.23
N CYS A 417 -6.41 -6.36 -15.92
CA CYS A 417 -6.78 -5.18 -15.17
C CYS A 417 -6.09 -5.15 -13.80
N THR A 418 -5.65 -3.96 -13.42
CA THR A 418 -5.24 -3.62 -12.07
C THR A 418 -6.29 -2.70 -11.47
N ILE A 419 -6.81 -3.06 -10.29
CA ILE A 419 -7.80 -2.29 -9.56
C ILE A 419 -7.16 -1.78 -8.26
N VAL A 420 -7.17 -0.47 -8.10
CA VAL A 420 -6.70 0.25 -6.92
C VAL A 420 -7.90 0.71 -6.10
N VAL A 421 -7.84 0.51 -4.79
CA VAL A 421 -8.74 1.18 -3.85
C VAL A 421 -7.93 1.76 -2.70
N HIS A 422 -8.17 3.03 -2.43
CA HIS A 422 -7.55 3.79 -1.36
C HIS A 422 -8.62 4.30 -0.39
N MET A 423 -8.35 4.17 0.91
CA MET A 423 -9.14 4.79 1.97
C MET A 423 -8.27 5.79 2.73
N THR A 424 -8.71 7.05 2.79
CA THR A 424 -8.14 8.04 3.72
C THR A 424 -9.08 8.25 4.89
N SER A 425 -8.57 8.20 6.12
CA SER A 425 -9.31 8.59 7.32
C SER A 425 -8.38 9.03 8.45
N VAL A 426 -8.89 9.86 9.35
CA VAL A 426 -8.22 10.23 10.61
C VAL A 426 -7.91 9.00 11.45
N TRP A 427 -8.85 8.06 11.49
CA TRP A 427 -8.67 6.77 12.12
C TRP A 427 -9.04 5.73 11.09
N VAL A 428 -8.11 4.88 10.67
CA VAL A 428 -8.41 3.76 9.77
C VAL A 428 -8.81 2.54 10.60
N PRO A 429 -9.92 1.86 10.31
CA PRO A 429 -10.37 0.73 11.10
C PRO A 429 -9.67 -0.54 10.61
N PHE A 430 -8.54 -0.87 11.22
CA PHE A 430 -7.83 -2.11 10.94
C PHE A 430 -8.43 -3.30 11.70
N THR A 431 -8.31 -4.49 11.13
CA THR A 431 -8.72 -5.77 11.75
C THR A 431 -7.75 -6.25 12.83
N SER A 432 -6.49 -5.82 12.76
CA SER A 432 -5.41 -6.17 13.67
C SER A 432 -4.45 -4.97 13.86
N GLU A 433 -3.63 -5.04 14.92
CA GLU A 433 -2.62 -4.05 15.27
C GLU A 433 -1.51 -3.93 14.20
N SER A 434 -1.29 -4.98 13.41
CA SER A 434 -0.33 -5.00 12.29
C SER A 434 -0.77 -4.18 11.06
N LYS A 435 -2.02 -3.67 11.06
CA LYS A 435 -2.57 -2.77 10.03
C LYS A 435 -2.56 -3.30 8.59
N GLU A 436 -2.92 -4.57 8.41
CA GLU A 436 -2.83 -5.23 7.09
C GLU A 436 -4.15 -5.26 6.29
N ALA A 437 -5.28 -5.13 6.99
CA ALA A 437 -6.59 -5.24 6.38
C ALA A 437 -7.61 -4.33 7.05
N LEU A 438 -8.42 -3.66 6.23
CA LEU A 438 -9.56 -2.86 6.65
C LEU A 438 -10.70 -3.75 7.16
N ALA A 439 -11.29 -3.35 8.28
CA ALA A 439 -12.46 -3.99 8.87
C ALA A 439 -13.75 -3.69 8.09
N GLN A 440 -14.72 -4.59 8.18
CA GLN A 440 -15.94 -4.59 7.37
C GLN A 440 -17.07 -3.81 8.04
N TYR A 441 -17.01 -2.48 7.97
CA TYR A 441 -18.13 -1.62 8.35
C TYR A 441 -19.06 -1.40 7.16
N ASN A 442 -20.38 -1.42 7.39
CA ASN A 442 -21.39 -1.29 6.33
C ASN A 442 -21.24 0.01 5.52
N GLU A 443 -20.95 1.12 6.21
CA GLU A 443 -20.72 2.44 5.61
C GLU A 443 -19.51 2.42 4.68
N ILE A 444 -18.42 1.77 5.09
CA ILE A 444 -17.18 1.67 4.33
C ILE A 444 -17.37 0.75 3.12
N VAL A 445 -17.94 -0.44 3.32
CA VAL A 445 -18.18 -1.42 2.25
C VAL A 445 -19.09 -0.83 1.16
N ARG A 446 -20.14 -0.11 1.57
CA ARG A 446 -21.05 0.59 0.65
C ARG A 446 -20.30 1.62 -0.20
N GLU A 447 -19.49 2.46 0.42
CA GLU A 447 -18.79 3.53 -0.31
C GLU A 447 -17.70 2.97 -1.23
N ILE A 448 -16.99 1.92 -0.82
CA ILE A 448 -16.06 1.19 -1.69
C ILE A 448 -16.78 0.64 -2.92
N LYS A 449 -17.97 0.03 -2.73
CA LYS A 449 -18.76 -0.49 -3.84
C LYS A 449 -19.16 0.61 -4.81
N PHE A 450 -19.58 1.78 -4.32
CA PHE A 450 -19.94 2.91 -5.19
C PHE A 450 -18.73 3.43 -5.99
N ALA A 451 -17.57 3.58 -5.36
CA ALA A 451 -16.34 3.97 -6.06
C ALA A 451 -15.97 2.97 -7.17
N LEU A 452 -16.01 1.66 -6.86
CA LEU A 452 -15.73 0.60 -7.84
C LEU A 452 -16.72 0.60 -9.00
N GLN A 453 -18.01 0.85 -8.74
CA GLN A 453 -19.04 0.93 -9.78
C GLN A 453 -18.87 2.17 -10.68
N GLU A 454 -18.37 3.29 -10.15
CA GLU A 454 -18.04 4.48 -10.94
C GLU A 454 -16.90 4.22 -11.93
N CYS A 455 -15.78 3.69 -11.44
CA CYS A 455 -14.68 3.27 -12.32
C CYS A 455 -15.12 2.14 -13.27
N GLY A 456 -15.94 1.20 -12.81
CA GLY A 456 -16.47 0.10 -13.63
C GLY A 456 -17.31 0.59 -14.81
N ARG A 457 -18.12 1.65 -14.64
CA ARG A 457 -18.86 2.29 -15.74
C ARG A 457 -17.92 2.93 -16.77
N LYS A 458 -16.87 3.64 -16.33
CA LYS A 458 -15.84 4.21 -17.21
C LYS A 458 -15.12 3.10 -18.00
N LEU A 459 -14.73 2.03 -17.32
CA LEU A 459 -14.10 0.84 -17.93
C LEU A 459 -15.01 0.19 -18.98
N ALA A 460 -16.30 0.00 -18.66
CA ALA A 460 -17.26 -0.62 -19.56
C ALA A 460 -17.35 0.12 -20.91
N SER A 461 -17.34 1.46 -20.88
CA SER A 461 -17.34 2.29 -22.08
C SER A 461 -16.13 1.98 -22.99
N PHE A 462 -14.93 1.93 -22.40
CA PHE A 462 -13.70 1.62 -23.12
C PHE A 462 -13.69 0.18 -23.66
N VAL A 463 -14.02 -0.81 -22.83
CA VAL A 463 -14.02 -2.22 -23.23
C VAL A 463 -15.04 -2.48 -24.34
N ASN A 464 -16.23 -1.86 -24.27
CA ASN A 464 -17.23 -1.96 -25.33
C ASN A 464 -16.77 -1.30 -26.63
N LYS A 465 -16.11 -0.13 -26.56
CA LYS A 465 -15.48 0.50 -27.73
C LYS A 465 -14.43 -0.43 -28.36
N LYS A 466 -13.53 -0.98 -27.55
CA LYS A 466 -12.48 -1.92 -28.01
C LYS A 466 -13.08 -3.18 -28.64
N ARG A 467 -14.13 -3.74 -28.06
CA ARG A 467 -14.83 -4.91 -28.62
C ARG A 467 -15.47 -4.59 -29.96
N ARG A 468 -16.12 -3.43 -30.10
CA ARG A 468 -16.70 -2.95 -31.35
C ARG A 468 -15.64 -2.82 -32.45
N ILE A 469 -14.50 -2.20 -32.15
CA ILE A 469 -13.38 -2.05 -33.09
C ILE A 469 -12.85 -3.43 -33.51
N LYS A 470 -12.64 -4.35 -32.56
CA LYS A 470 -12.15 -5.71 -32.85
C LYS A 470 -13.13 -6.50 -33.73
N ASP A 471 -14.42 -6.41 -33.46
CA ASP A 471 -15.44 -7.12 -34.24
C ASP A 471 -15.58 -6.52 -35.64
N GLU A 472 -15.38 -5.21 -35.79
CA GLU A 472 -15.34 -4.54 -37.10
C GLU A 472 -14.09 -4.93 -37.90
N GLY A 473 -12.91 -4.96 -37.27
CA GLY A 473 -11.68 -5.44 -37.91
C GLY A 473 -11.75 -6.90 -38.35
N LYS A 474 -12.40 -7.77 -37.57
CA LYS A 474 -12.67 -9.15 -38.02
C LYS A 474 -13.54 -9.20 -39.26
N LYS A 475 -14.63 -8.42 -39.30
CA LYS A 475 -15.52 -8.36 -40.47
C LYS A 475 -14.77 -7.85 -41.69
N ARG A 476 -13.96 -6.79 -41.53
CA ARG A 476 -13.11 -6.24 -42.59
C ARG A 476 -12.13 -7.30 -43.12
N SER A 477 -11.39 -7.95 -42.24
CA SER A 477 -10.46 -9.03 -42.61
C SER A 477 -11.15 -10.22 -43.31
N TYR A 478 -12.38 -10.56 -42.91
CA TYR A 478 -13.16 -11.56 -43.64
C TYR A 478 -13.49 -11.09 -45.06
N ILE A 479 -13.97 -9.86 -45.23
CA ILE A 479 -14.30 -9.33 -46.55
C ILE A 479 -13.06 -9.23 -47.43
N GLU A 480 -11.95 -8.69 -46.91
CA GLU A 480 -10.65 -8.61 -47.62
C GLU A 480 -10.18 -9.99 -48.13
N LYS A 481 -10.38 -11.06 -47.36
CA LYS A 481 -10.07 -12.43 -47.81
C LYS A 481 -10.96 -12.91 -48.97
N TYR A 482 -12.19 -12.41 -49.07
CA TYR A 482 -13.12 -12.80 -50.14
C TYR A 482 -13.03 -11.90 -51.38
N ILE A 483 -12.45 -10.70 -51.28
CA ILE A 483 -12.32 -9.77 -52.42
C ILE A 483 -11.65 -10.44 -53.64
N PRO A 484 -10.49 -11.14 -53.51
CA PRO A 484 -9.84 -11.77 -54.67
C PRO A 484 -10.70 -12.85 -55.33
N HIS A 485 -11.44 -13.62 -54.54
CA HIS A 485 -12.33 -14.67 -55.06
C HIS A 485 -13.54 -14.10 -55.79
N VAL A 486 -14.08 -12.97 -55.30
CA VAL A 486 -15.18 -12.27 -55.98
C VAL A 486 -14.69 -11.64 -57.28
N ALA A 487 -13.50 -11.03 -57.28
CA ALA A 487 -12.90 -10.47 -58.48
C ALA A 487 -12.59 -11.54 -59.53
N GLU A 488 -12.10 -12.72 -59.11
CA GLU A 488 -11.88 -13.87 -59.99
C GLU A 488 -13.18 -14.41 -60.60
N ALA A 489 -14.23 -14.58 -59.80
CA ALA A 489 -15.54 -15.01 -60.31
C ALA A 489 -16.14 -13.98 -61.31
N LEU A 490 -15.99 -12.68 -61.04
CA LEU A 490 -16.43 -11.62 -61.95
C LEU A 490 -15.61 -11.59 -63.26
N HIS A 491 -14.30 -11.83 -63.17
CA HIS A 491 -13.42 -11.95 -64.32
C HIS A 491 -13.83 -13.12 -65.23
N GLU A 492 -14.09 -14.31 -64.66
CA GLU A 492 -14.54 -15.48 -65.42
C GLU A 492 -15.94 -15.28 -66.05
N LEU A 493 -16.89 -14.72 -65.30
CA LEU A 493 -18.27 -14.52 -65.77
C LEU A 493 -18.39 -13.48 -66.89
N LEU A 494 -17.58 -12.42 -66.84
CA LEU A 494 -17.66 -11.30 -67.79
C LEU A 494 -16.64 -11.43 -68.93
N GLY A 495 -15.75 -12.41 -68.90
CA GLY A 495 -14.72 -12.62 -69.93
C GLY A 495 -13.74 -11.44 -70.03
N LEU A 496 -13.38 -10.84 -68.90
CA LEU A 496 -12.53 -9.64 -68.83
C LEU A 496 -11.03 -9.99 -68.95
N ASP A 497 -10.18 -8.98 -69.14
CA ASP A 497 -8.72 -9.12 -69.11
C ASP A 497 -8.15 -9.04 -67.67
N GLU A 498 -6.95 -9.57 -67.45
CA GLU A 498 -6.25 -9.59 -66.15
C GLU A 498 -6.10 -8.18 -65.54
N ILE A 499 -5.96 -7.13 -66.36
CA ILE A 499 -5.86 -5.74 -65.90
C ILE A 499 -7.17 -5.27 -65.27
N SER A 500 -8.31 -5.71 -65.81
CA SER A 500 -9.63 -5.42 -65.28
C SER A 500 -9.93 -6.17 -63.98
N LYS A 501 -9.38 -7.38 -63.79
CA LYS A 501 -9.46 -8.11 -62.50
C LYS A 501 -8.84 -7.30 -61.38
N LYS A 502 -7.64 -6.75 -61.60
CA LYS A 502 -6.92 -5.96 -60.60
C LYS A 502 -7.64 -4.66 -60.27
N LYS A 503 -8.22 -3.98 -61.28
CA LYS A 503 -9.10 -2.81 -61.05
C LYS A 503 -10.33 -3.15 -60.22
N ILE A 504 -10.96 -4.30 -60.45
CA ILE A 504 -12.12 -4.73 -59.66
C ILE A 504 -11.71 -5.01 -58.20
N GLU A 505 -10.53 -5.59 -57.96
CA GLU A 505 -10.01 -5.77 -56.60
C GLU A 505 -9.76 -4.44 -55.89
N ASP A 506 -9.15 -3.47 -56.59
CA ASP A 506 -8.86 -2.13 -56.08
C ASP A 506 -10.18 -1.37 -55.80
N ASP A 507 -11.16 -1.41 -56.72
CA ASP A 507 -12.48 -0.79 -56.55
C ASP A 507 -13.25 -1.40 -55.36
N LEU A 508 -13.18 -2.73 -55.18
CA LEU A 508 -13.80 -3.41 -54.05
C LEU A 508 -13.12 -3.06 -52.72
N CYS A 509 -11.81 -2.85 -52.73
CA CYS A 509 -11.06 -2.34 -51.57
C CYS A 509 -11.47 -0.89 -51.24
N GLU A 510 -11.57 -0.01 -52.24
CA GLU A 510 -12.02 1.38 -52.04
C GLU A 510 -13.45 1.45 -51.49
N ILE A 511 -14.36 0.60 -52.00
CA ILE A 511 -15.73 0.51 -51.48
C ILE A 511 -15.73 0.06 -50.02
N LEU A 512 -14.93 -0.95 -49.68
CA LEU A 512 -14.79 -1.43 -48.30
C LEU A 512 -14.33 -0.29 -47.37
N GLU A 513 -13.37 0.51 -47.80
CA GLU A 513 -12.85 1.67 -47.05
C GLU A 513 -13.87 2.78 -46.91
N HIS A 514 -14.56 3.15 -47.99
CA HIS A 514 -15.58 4.20 -47.96
C HIS A 514 -16.81 3.81 -47.11
N THR A 515 -17.15 2.52 -47.05
CA THR A 515 -18.35 2.06 -46.33
C THR A 515 -18.11 1.84 -44.84
N ARG A 516 -16.88 1.48 -44.44
CA ARG A 516 -16.56 1.07 -43.06
C ARG A 516 -15.51 1.95 -42.37
N GLY A 517 -14.85 2.85 -43.08
CA GLY A 517 -13.80 3.73 -42.56
C GLY A 517 -12.47 3.02 -42.30
N GLU A 518 -11.48 3.79 -41.85
CA GLU A 518 -10.17 3.28 -41.43
C GLU A 518 -10.25 2.58 -40.05
N LEU A 519 -9.39 1.59 -39.85
CA LEU A 519 -9.28 0.89 -38.57
C LEU A 519 -8.63 1.81 -37.52
N GLU A 520 -9.39 2.20 -36.50
CA GLU A 520 -8.81 2.80 -35.29
C GLU A 520 -7.95 1.75 -34.57
N GLU A 521 -6.62 1.87 -34.64
CA GLU A 521 -5.71 1.10 -33.79
C GLU A 521 -5.67 1.69 -32.38
N ILE A 522 -6.12 0.93 -31.38
CA ILE A 522 -5.88 1.27 -29.97
C ILE A 522 -4.43 0.91 -29.66
N LYS A 523 -3.53 1.88 -29.77
CA LYS A 523 -2.14 1.74 -29.34
C LYS A 523 -2.04 2.01 -27.84
N VAL A 524 -1.08 1.34 -27.21
CA VAL A 524 -0.61 1.70 -25.88
C VAL A 524 0.24 2.95 -26.06
N ASP A 525 -0.37 4.12 -25.90
CA ASP A 525 0.34 5.40 -25.89
C ASP A 525 0.38 5.93 -24.47
N ASN A 526 1.49 5.64 -23.78
CA ASN A 526 1.72 6.09 -22.42
C ASN A 526 3.04 6.86 -22.35
N PRO A 527 3.05 8.16 -22.67
CA PRO A 527 4.26 8.97 -22.69
C PRO A 527 4.89 9.12 -21.30
N ASP A 528 4.09 8.94 -20.24
CA ASP A 528 4.54 9.04 -18.85
C ASP A 528 5.19 7.75 -18.33
N TYR A 529 5.12 6.66 -19.10
CA TYR A 529 5.78 5.40 -18.76
C TYR A 529 7.13 5.34 -19.44
N ASP A 530 8.19 5.43 -18.65
CA ASP A 530 9.55 5.28 -19.14
C ASP A 530 9.96 3.80 -19.09
N PRO A 531 10.05 3.12 -20.25
CA PRO A 531 10.45 1.72 -20.31
C PRO A 531 11.93 1.51 -19.95
N GLU A 532 12.80 2.51 -20.09
CA GLU A 532 14.22 2.42 -19.69
C GLU A 532 14.33 2.49 -18.17
N LEU A 533 13.72 3.47 -17.52
CA LEU A 533 13.68 3.56 -16.04
C LEU A 533 12.97 2.35 -15.41
N ALA A 534 11.95 1.79 -16.07
CA ALA A 534 11.30 0.55 -15.65
C ALA A 534 12.14 -0.73 -15.91
N LYS A 535 13.18 -0.64 -16.74
CA LYS A 535 14.13 -1.72 -17.07
C LYS A 535 15.50 -1.58 -16.39
N ILE A 536 15.85 -0.43 -15.81
CA ILE A 536 17.05 -0.32 -14.95
C ILE A 536 16.88 -1.34 -13.81
N GLY A 537 17.75 -2.37 -13.81
CA GLY A 537 17.67 -3.54 -12.92
C GLY A 537 17.09 -4.83 -13.54
N LYS A 538 16.58 -4.82 -14.78
CA LYS A 538 16.22 -6.02 -15.57
C LYS A 538 17.31 -6.46 -16.56
N GLU A 539 18.22 -5.58 -16.97
CA GLU A 539 19.24 -5.87 -17.98
C GLU A 539 20.25 -6.98 -17.56
N GLU A 540 20.37 -7.27 -16.26
CA GLU A 540 21.15 -8.43 -15.79
C GLU A 540 20.36 -9.74 -15.74
N LYS A 541 19.02 -9.69 -15.81
CA LYS A 541 18.18 -10.89 -15.85
C LYS A 541 18.18 -11.56 -17.20
N GLU A 542 18.09 -10.79 -18.29
CA GLU A 542 18.15 -11.37 -19.65
C GLU A 542 19.51 -12.05 -19.88
N LYS A 543 20.61 -11.47 -19.38
CA LYS A 543 21.95 -12.10 -19.41
C LYS A 543 22.11 -13.31 -18.47
N LYS A 544 21.29 -13.46 -17.43
CA LYS A 544 21.30 -14.63 -16.53
C LYS A 544 20.37 -15.74 -17.04
N GLU A 545 19.22 -15.39 -17.60
CA GLU A 545 18.30 -16.34 -18.24
C GLU A 545 18.91 -16.90 -19.54
N GLU A 546 19.62 -16.10 -20.36
CA GLU A 546 20.40 -16.60 -21.50
C GLU A 546 21.59 -17.48 -21.09
N LYS A 547 22.18 -17.25 -19.91
CA LYS A 547 23.24 -18.12 -19.36
C LYS A 547 22.70 -19.43 -18.81
N GLU A 548 21.55 -19.43 -18.14
CA GLU A 548 20.89 -20.64 -17.65
C GLU A 548 20.32 -21.48 -18.82
N GLU A 549 19.81 -20.86 -19.88
CA GLU A 549 19.40 -21.58 -21.10
C GLU A 549 20.60 -22.18 -21.86
N SER A 550 21.71 -21.45 -22.00
CA SER A 550 22.93 -21.98 -22.67
C SER A 550 23.68 -23.05 -21.86
N GLU A 551 23.64 -23.01 -20.53
CA GLU A 551 24.14 -24.11 -19.66
C GLU A 551 23.21 -25.34 -19.71
N SER A 552 21.91 -25.16 -19.97
CA SER A 552 20.95 -26.26 -20.13
C SER A 552 21.05 -26.98 -21.48
N GLU A 553 21.48 -26.29 -22.54
CA GLU A 553 21.74 -26.87 -23.87
C GLU A 553 23.08 -27.62 -23.92
N THR A 554 24.14 -27.07 -23.32
CA THR A 554 25.46 -27.73 -23.22
C THR A 554 25.46 -28.96 -22.28
N GLY A 555 24.50 -29.02 -21.34
CA GLY A 555 24.25 -30.19 -20.49
C GLY A 555 23.55 -31.37 -21.17
N LYS A 556 22.98 -31.17 -22.38
CA LYS A 556 22.33 -32.25 -23.16
C LYS A 556 23.29 -32.93 -24.13
N GLU A 557 24.24 -32.22 -24.74
CA GLU A 557 25.23 -32.83 -25.64
C GLU A 557 26.25 -33.73 -24.91
N SER A 558 26.47 -33.53 -23.60
CA SER A 558 27.41 -34.34 -22.82
C SER A 558 26.81 -35.64 -22.23
N LYS A 559 25.53 -35.93 -22.47
CA LYS A 559 24.85 -37.17 -22.02
C LYS A 559 24.57 -38.18 -23.13
N GLU A 560 24.70 -37.82 -24.41
CA GLU A 560 24.54 -38.79 -25.51
C GLU A 560 25.82 -39.57 -25.83
N ASP A 561 27.01 -39.06 -25.48
CA ASP A 561 28.30 -39.70 -25.81
C ASP A 561 28.84 -40.72 -24.78
N LYS A 562 28.04 -41.12 -23.78
CA LYS A 562 28.46 -42.10 -22.75
C LYS A 562 27.67 -43.42 -22.73
N ASN A 563 26.76 -43.65 -23.68
CA ASN A 563 25.92 -44.86 -23.69
C ASN A 563 26.32 -45.95 -24.70
N ASP A 564 27.40 -45.78 -25.48
CA ASP A 564 27.77 -46.73 -26.55
C ASP A 564 29.04 -47.56 -26.30
N LYS A 565 29.44 -47.77 -25.04
CA LYS A 565 30.59 -48.64 -24.69
C LYS A 565 30.33 -49.63 -23.56
N VAL A 566 29.19 -50.33 -23.52
CA VAL A 566 29.08 -51.57 -22.73
C VAL A 566 28.12 -52.59 -23.36
N LYS A 567 28.45 -53.17 -24.53
CA LYS A 567 27.88 -54.45 -24.97
C LYS A 567 28.89 -55.22 -25.83
N ASP A 568 29.88 -55.84 -25.19
CA ASP A 568 30.39 -57.13 -25.66
C ASP A 568 31.28 -57.77 -24.60
N LYS A 569 30.79 -58.83 -23.95
CA LYS A 569 31.57 -60.00 -23.51
C LYS A 569 30.65 -61.11 -23.00
N LYS A 570 30.82 -62.27 -23.63
CA LYS A 570 30.09 -63.53 -23.48
C LYS A 570 30.27 -64.17 -22.09
N LYS A 571 29.25 -64.97 -21.71
CA LYS A 571 29.22 -66.14 -20.78
C LYS A 571 30.52 -66.97 -20.78
N PRO A 572 30.87 -67.73 -19.71
CA PRO A 572 30.03 -68.74 -19.00
C PRO A 572 30.21 -68.71 -17.47
N GLY A 573 29.53 -69.46 -16.59
CA GLY A 573 28.56 -70.55 -16.59
C GLY A 573 28.43 -71.05 -15.13
N GLN A 574 27.32 -71.74 -14.80
CA GLN A 574 27.13 -72.72 -13.71
C GLN A 574 27.59 -72.39 -12.26
N GLN A 575 26.70 -72.40 -11.27
CA GLN A 575 26.33 -73.56 -10.42
C GLN A 575 25.51 -73.14 -9.18
N LYS A 576 24.38 -73.87 -8.99
CA LYS A 576 23.79 -74.46 -7.77
C LYS A 576 23.57 -73.67 -6.45
N LEU A 577 22.31 -73.79 -5.99
CA LEU A 577 21.78 -74.11 -4.64
C LEU A 577 22.32 -73.32 -3.41
N MET A 578 21.53 -72.87 -2.44
CA MET A 578 20.15 -73.14 -1.99
C MET A 578 19.43 -71.82 -1.70
#